data_AF-A9WNB6-F1
#
_entry.id   AF-A9WNB6-F1
#
_cell.length_a   1.000
_cell.length_b   1.000
_cell.length_c   1.000
_cell.angle_alpha   90.00
_cell.angle_beta   90.00
_cell.angle_gamma   90.00
#
_symmetry.space_group_name_H-M   'P 1'
#
loop_
_entity.id
_entity.type
_entity.pdbx_description
1 polymer ?
#
loop_
_entity_poly.entity_id
_entity_poly.type
_entity_poly.pdbx_seq_one_letter_code
_entity_poly.pdbx_strand_id
1 'polypeptide(L)'
;MTAEFPVRVVAVLVSYNRRELLGKAIEALCAGERTPDALVVVDNGSTDGAADDLRALKLPFDYELVALESNTGGAGGFAVGMAHALANHNPELVWIMDDDTEPHQDTLSEAVKLWSAYPSNAKPALIASRVLWTDGRDHPMNTPRTKVGARPAEMDRARRNSARPVRSASFVSLFIDAQAIRDNGLPIIDYFLWNDDFEFSTRLARRRFALASETSAVSHHTKVFDSNTVDVGERFFFEVRNKIWLFTRSPALSGREKLLYGASSLRRWTLMIGRSSSRSVVLKAGLRGLSEGLRKAPRSNEQALQGIHQLPDWKLGGQAQSSSNEDFSVLLPVYAGDDAELFRRAVESVSSAQSRLPQEVVIVRDGPVPAAIESFLLECEQKPDGLVRVVRLPQSVGLAGALDVGLLECRNDIVARMDADDISLPQRFERQVQYLEAGYDIVGSAIEEIGDDDSQPLAYRPVVTDQAALAANSGFRSPFHHPSVVYRKSAVLAVGGYGDMHLIEDFWLWMRLLHSSSKAVNLPEALVRYRVSAGAYQRRGGLKLLKAEFALQGRMICSGYISPLQWLRNVLIRCGYRLIPTGIRCTGYRAAFTKNS
;
A
#
# COMPACT_ATOMS: atom_id res chain seq x y z
N MET A 1 15.11 18.49 -15.76
CA MET A 1 15.91 17.74 -14.78
C MET A 1 15.10 17.71 -13.50
N THR A 2 14.31 16.66 -13.29
CA THR A 2 13.63 16.43 -12.02
C THR A 2 14.71 16.13 -10.99
N ALA A 3 14.74 16.87 -9.89
CA ALA A 3 15.59 16.53 -8.76
C ALA A 3 15.15 15.15 -8.25
N GLU A 4 15.92 14.10 -8.56
CA GLU A 4 15.76 12.80 -7.90
C GLU A 4 16.15 13.00 -6.44
N PHE A 5 15.16 12.95 -5.55
CA PHE A 5 15.42 12.87 -4.13
C PHE A 5 16.27 11.60 -3.86
N PRO A 6 17.26 11.66 -2.95
CA PRO A 6 18.09 10.51 -2.64
C PRO A 6 17.23 9.38 -2.03
N VAL A 7 17.42 8.15 -2.53
CA VAL A 7 16.63 6.97 -2.08
C VAL A 7 16.78 6.77 -0.58
N ARG A 8 15.72 6.84 0.21
CA ARG A 8 15.84 6.71 1.68
C ARG A 8 16.02 5.25 2.12
N VAL A 9 17.13 4.94 2.80
CA VAL A 9 17.48 3.58 3.26
C VAL A 9 17.59 3.52 4.78
N VAL A 10 16.85 2.59 5.39
CA VAL A 10 16.94 2.31 6.82
C VAL A 10 17.57 0.95 7.02
N ALA A 11 18.71 0.91 7.70
CA ALA A 11 19.36 -0.34 8.10
C ALA A 11 18.68 -0.91 9.34
N VAL A 12 18.53 -2.24 9.39
CA VAL A 12 17.96 -2.99 10.51
C VAL A 12 18.93 -4.10 10.88
N LEU A 13 19.43 -4.06 12.11
CA LEU A 13 20.43 -5.00 12.60
C LEU A 13 19.87 -5.70 13.84
N VAL A 14 19.88 -7.03 13.84
CA VAL A 14 19.38 -7.85 14.96
C VAL A 14 20.56 -8.49 15.68
N SER A 15 20.60 -8.35 17.01
CA SER A 15 21.66 -8.95 17.82
C SER A 15 21.14 -9.77 19.00
N TYR A 16 21.89 -10.83 19.35
CA TYR A 16 21.68 -11.62 20.55
C TYR A 16 23.01 -12.17 21.09
N ASN A 17 23.51 -11.60 22.19
CA ASN A 17 24.73 -12.04 22.90
C ASN A 17 26.00 -12.09 22.02
N ARG A 18 26.22 -11.07 21.19
CA ARG A 18 27.38 -10.96 20.28
C ARG A 18 27.95 -9.54 20.26
N ARG A 19 28.04 -8.91 21.42
CA ARG A 19 28.54 -7.53 21.62
C ARG A 19 29.71 -7.11 20.73
N GLU A 20 30.77 -7.92 20.63
CA GLU A 20 31.96 -7.58 19.82
C GLU A 20 31.68 -7.57 18.30
N LEU A 21 30.88 -8.53 17.80
CA LEU A 21 30.57 -8.61 16.37
C LEU A 21 29.60 -7.50 15.96
N LEU A 22 28.63 -7.21 16.84
CA LEU A 22 27.72 -6.09 16.68
C LEU A 22 28.48 -4.76 16.53
N GLY A 23 29.49 -4.53 17.37
CA GLY A 23 30.35 -3.34 17.26
C GLY A 23 31.01 -3.23 15.89
N LYS A 24 31.61 -4.33 15.39
CA LYS A 24 32.24 -4.36 14.06
C LYS A 24 31.25 -4.10 12.92
N ALA A 25 30.06 -4.66 12.99
CA ALA A 25 29.02 -4.45 11.98
C ALA A 25 28.59 -2.97 11.92
N ILE A 26 28.43 -2.33 13.08
CA ILE A 26 28.11 -0.89 13.19
C ILE A 26 29.26 -0.01 12.68
N GLU A 27 30.51 -0.33 13.03
CA GLU A 27 31.69 0.38 12.53
C GLU A 27 31.78 0.32 11.00
N ALA A 28 31.54 -0.86 10.42
CA ALA A 28 31.52 -1.07 8.98
C ALA A 28 30.39 -0.29 8.29
N LEU A 29 29.19 -0.22 8.89
CA LEU A 29 28.10 0.64 8.43
C LEU A 29 28.49 2.13 8.40
N CYS A 30 29.25 2.59 9.40
CA CYS A 30 29.72 3.98 9.46
C CYS A 30 30.84 4.29 8.47
N ALA A 31 31.64 3.29 8.11
CA ALA A 31 32.78 3.42 7.20
C ALA A 31 32.40 3.29 5.71
N GLY A 32 31.13 3.04 5.39
CA GLY A 32 30.66 2.92 4.01
C GLY A 32 30.81 4.20 3.20
N GLU A 33 31.06 4.07 1.88
CA GLU A 33 31.04 5.19 0.92
C GLU A 33 29.69 5.93 0.94
N ARG A 34 28.64 5.18 1.27
CA ARG A 34 27.31 5.67 1.57
C ARG A 34 26.87 5.06 2.90
N THR A 35 26.36 5.89 3.80
CA THR A 35 25.73 5.45 5.06
C THR A 35 24.22 5.31 4.89
N PRO A 36 23.55 4.46 5.70
CA PRO A 36 22.09 4.49 5.77
C PRO A 36 21.60 5.84 6.32
N ASP A 37 20.34 6.19 6.02
CA ASP A 37 19.70 7.39 6.54
C ASP A 37 19.32 7.23 8.01
N ALA A 38 18.97 6.00 8.42
CA ALA A 38 18.78 5.63 9.80
C ALA A 38 19.19 4.17 10.06
N LEU A 39 19.50 3.85 11.31
CA LEU A 39 19.78 2.50 11.79
C LEU A 39 18.84 2.14 12.95
N VAL A 40 18.11 1.04 12.79
CA VAL A 40 17.35 0.39 13.85
C VAL A 40 18.12 -0.83 14.32
N VAL A 41 18.61 -0.81 15.56
CA VAL A 41 19.23 -2.00 16.18
C VAL A 41 18.22 -2.65 17.10
N VAL A 42 17.93 -3.93 16.87
CA VAL A 42 17.09 -4.74 17.73
C VAL A 42 17.97 -5.59 18.64
N ASP A 43 18.01 -5.23 19.92
CA ASP A 43 18.57 -6.09 20.96
C ASP A 43 17.53 -7.15 21.35
N ASN A 44 17.76 -8.39 20.94
CA ASN A 44 16.81 -9.49 21.07
C ASN A 44 16.91 -10.16 22.46
N GLY A 45 16.96 -9.34 23.52
CA GLY A 45 17.11 -9.77 24.91
C GLY A 45 18.53 -10.23 25.26
N SER A 46 19.56 -9.48 24.88
CA SER A 46 20.94 -9.82 25.22
C SER A 46 21.23 -9.63 26.72
N THR A 47 22.22 -10.40 27.19
CA THR A 47 22.66 -10.44 28.59
C THR A 47 24.17 -10.18 28.74
N ASP A 48 24.85 -9.86 27.64
CA ASP A 48 26.31 -9.64 27.55
C ASP A 48 26.72 -8.16 27.68
N GLY A 49 25.75 -7.29 28.00
CA GLY A 49 25.95 -5.84 28.11
C GLY A 49 25.91 -5.09 26.77
N ALA A 50 25.57 -5.75 25.66
CA ALA A 50 25.43 -5.07 24.36
C ALA A 50 24.42 -3.92 24.41
N ALA A 51 23.28 -4.10 25.10
CA ALA A 51 22.26 -3.07 25.22
C ALA A 51 22.76 -1.77 25.89
N ASP A 52 23.66 -1.87 26.86
CA ASP A 52 24.20 -0.71 27.56
C ASP A 52 25.16 0.09 26.66
N ASP A 53 25.99 -0.61 25.89
CA ASP A 53 26.87 0.02 24.90
C ASP A 53 26.07 0.74 23.81
N LEU A 54 25.00 0.10 23.33
CA LEU A 54 24.10 0.65 22.33
C LEU A 54 23.39 1.93 22.81
N ARG A 55 22.99 2.01 24.08
CA ARG A 55 22.37 3.24 24.64
C ARG A 55 23.33 4.42 24.69
N ALA A 56 24.62 4.18 24.83
CA ALA A 56 25.64 5.22 24.88
C ALA A 56 26.18 5.62 23.49
N LEU A 57 25.81 4.86 22.46
CA LEU A 57 26.33 5.00 21.11
C LEU A 57 25.87 6.30 20.44
N LYS A 58 26.79 6.93 19.70
CA LYS A 58 26.49 8.07 18.83
C LYS A 58 26.97 7.76 17.43
N LEU A 59 26.07 7.91 16.46
CA LEU A 59 26.31 7.60 15.05
C LEU A 59 26.18 8.87 14.19
N PRO A 60 26.78 8.88 12.99
CA PRO A 60 26.68 10.01 12.07
C PRO A 60 25.31 10.12 11.36
N PHE A 61 24.37 9.22 11.64
CA PHE A 61 23.02 9.15 11.08
C PHE A 61 22.01 8.78 12.19
N ASP A 62 20.71 8.88 11.88
CA ASP A 62 19.64 8.61 12.84
C ASP A 62 19.75 7.19 13.40
N TYR A 63 19.54 7.04 14.71
CA TYR A 63 19.77 5.79 15.41
C TYR A 63 18.63 5.49 16.38
N GLU A 64 18.12 4.27 16.33
CA GLU A 64 17.07 3.77 17.20
C GLU A 64 17.47 2.41 17.78
N LEU A 65 17.43 2.30 19.11
CA LEU A 65 17.60 1.04 19.84
C LEU A 65 16.23 0.49 20.24
N VAL A 66 15.94 -0.74 19.82
CA VAL A 66 14.75 -1.48 20.23
C VAL A 66 15.18 -2.69 21.06
N ALA A 67 15.06 -2.59 22.38
CA ALA A 67 15.38 -3.68 23.29
C ALA A 67 14.13 -4.52 23.58
N LEU A 68 14.20 -5.82 23.32
CA LEU A 68 13.13 -6.77 23.59
C LEU A 68 13.30 -7.40 24.97
N GLU A 69 12.19 -7.67 25.66
CA GLU A 69 12.23 -8.30 26.99
C GLU A 69 12.77 -9.74 26.97
N SER A 70 12.69 -10.42 25.83
CA SER A 70 13.20 -11.77 25.66
C SER A 70 13.53 -12.10 24.21
N ASN A 71 14.30 -13.18 24.01
CA ASN A 71 14.71 -13.63 22.69
C ASN A 71 13.52 -14.21 21.90
N THR A 72 13.20 -13.55 20.79
CA THR A 72 12.11 -13.89 19.87
C THR A 72 12.59 -14.65 18.62
N GLY A 73 13.87 -15.04 18.59
CA GLY A 73 14.54 -15.63 17.44
C GLY A 73 14.88 -14.60 16.36
N GLY A 74 15.54 -15.05 15.29
CA GLY A 74 15.91 -14.18 14.16
C GLY A 74 14.69 -13.56 13.50
N ALA A 75 13.68 -14.38 13.20
CA ALA A 75 12.41 -13.94 12.63
C ALA A 75 11.74 -12.82 13.46
N GLY A 76 11.76 -12.94 14.79
CA GLY A 76 11.22 -11.97 15.72
C GLY A 76 11.94 -10.63 15.69
N GLY A 77 13.27 -10.67 15.86
CA GLY A 77 14.09 -9.46 15.82
C GLY A 77 13.95 -8.71 14.49
N PHE A 78 14.02 -9.41 13.37
CA PHE A 78 13.88 -8.77 12.05
C PHE A 78 12.48 -8.22 11.81
N ALA A 79 11.43 -8.92 12.25
CA ALA A 79 10.07 -8.42 12.13
C ALA A 79 9.87 -7.12 12.94
N VAL A 80 10.35 -7.07 14.18
CA VAL A 80 10.25 -5.87 15.02
C VAL A 80 11.07 -4.73 14.41
N GLY A 81 12.32 -4.98 14.00
CA GLY A 81 13.17 -3.95 13.43
C GLY A 81 12.63 -3.37 12.13
N MET A 82 12.09 -4.21 11.24
CA MET A 82 11.41 -3.74 10.02
C MET A 82 10.13 -2.96 10.33
N ALA A 83 9.36 -3.33 11.36
CA ALA A 83 8.17 -2.59 11.76
C ALA A 83 8.52 -1.15 12.18
N HIS A 84 9.55 -0.99 13.02
CA HIS A 84 10.06 0.32 13.44
C HIS A 84 10.64 1.13 12.29
N ALA A 85 11.42 0.48 11.41
CA ALA A 85 11.91 1.13 10.19
C ALA A 85 10.75 1.70 9.37
N LEU A 86 9.69 0.92 9.14
CA LEU A 86 8.54 1.35 8.35
C LEU A 86 7.69 2.44 9.02
N ALA A 87 7.50 2.35 10.34
CA ALA A 87 6.63 3.27 11.09
C ALA A 87 7.30 4.62 11.36
N ASN A 88 8.58 4.62 11.71
CA ASN A 88 9.25 5.81 12.25
C ASN A 88 10.11 6.54 11.20
N HIS A 89 10.58 5.83 10.17
CA HIS A 89 11.61 6.36 9.26
C HIS A 89 11.18 6.48 7.80
N ASN A 90 9.99 5.97 7.45
CA ASN A 90 9.42 6.03 6.10
C ASN A 90 10.43 5.73 4.95
N PRO A 91 11.09 4.56 4.97
CA PRO A 91 12.09 4.19 3.96
C PRO A 91 11.45 3.84 2.61
N GLU A 92 12.27 3.98 1.56
CA GLU A 92 12.07 3.32 0.26
C GLU A 92 12.71 1.92 0.27
N LEU A 93 13.85 1.77 0.93
CA LEU A 93 14.55 0.50 1.14
C LEU A 93 14.78 0.23 2.62
N VAL A 94 14.49 -1.00 3.04
CA VAL A 94 14.91 -1.52 4.35
C VAL A 94 16.04 -2.51 4.13
N TRP A 95 17.20 -2.25 4.72
CA TRP A 95 18.37 -3.10 4.63
C TRP A 95 18.53 -3.92 5.91
N ILE A 96 18.17 -5.20 5.88
CA ILE A 96 18.34 -6.09 7.02
C ILE A 96 19.71 -6.80 6.97
N MET A 97 20.34 -6.98 8.13
CA MET A 97 21.54 -7.81 8.28
C MET A 97 21.68 -8.43 9.67
N ASP A 98 22.44 -9.53 9.75
CA ASP A 98 22.84 -10.15 11.02
C ASP A 98 23.99 -9.37 11.69
N ASP A 99 24.15 -9.52 13.01
CA ASP A 99 25.20 -8.87 13.81
C ASP A 99 26.62 -9.37 13.56
N ASP A 100 26.78 -10.50 12.85
CA ASP A 100 28.06 -11.04 12.40
C ASP A 100 28.31 -10.78 10.91
N THR A 101 27.59 -9.81 10.34
CA THR A 101 27.77 -9.36 8.96
C THR A 101 28.52 -8.04 8.92
N GLU A 102 29.62 -8.01 8.20
CA GLU A 102 30.44 -6.83 7.95
C GLU A 102 30.23 -6.36 6.50
N PRO A 103 29.49 -5.26 6.27
CA PRO A 103 29.36 -4.69 4.95
C PRO A 103 30.70 -4.14 4.43
N HIS A 104 30.93 -4.31 3.13
CA HIS A 104 32.02 -3.65 2.41
C HIS A 104 31.68 -2.17 2.20
N GLN A 105 32.69 -1.36 1.84
CA GLN A 105 32.50 0.09 1.74
C GLN A 105 31.45 0.48 0.70
N ASP A 106 31.30 -0.30 -0.37
CA ASP A 106 30.39 -0.07 -1.49
C ASP A 106 29.07 -0.87 -1.40
N THR A 107 28.83 -1.63 -0.32
CA THR A 107 27.65 -2.52 -0.23
C THR A 107 26.34 -1.78 -0.45
N LEU A 108 26.16 -0.65 0.23
CA LEU A 108 24.94 0.16 0.17
C LEU A 108 24.83 0.95 -1.13
N SER A 109 25.95 1.54 -1.60
CA SER A 109 25.96 2.33 -2.84
C SER A 109 25.62 1.45 -4.05
N GLU A 110 26.18 0.25 -4.15
CA GLU A 110 25.91 -0.69 -5.25
C GLU A 110 24.49 -1.28 -5.17
N ALA A 111 23.97 -1.58 -3.98
CA ALA A 111 22.59 -2.06 -3.83
C ALA A 111 21.57 -1.00 -4.24
N VAL A 112 21.76 0.26 -3.82
CA VAL A 112 20.86 1.34 -4.20
C VAL A 112 20.96 1.62 -5.70
N LYS A 113 22.17 1.67 -6.26
CA LYS A 113 22.37 1.83 -7.71
C LYS A 113 21.62 0.76 -8.50
N LEU A 114 21.70 -0.51 -8.06
CA LEU A 114 20.97 -1.61 -8.69
C LEU A 114 19.46 -1.46 -8.56
N TRP A 115 18.95 -1.05 -7.39
CA TRP A 115 17.51 -0.81 -7.20
C TRP A 115 17.02 0.39 -8.05
N SER A 116 17.82 1.46 -8.10
CA SER A 116 17.56 2.68 -8.86
C SER A 116 17.53 2.46 -10.36
N ALA A 117 18.33 1.52 -10.89
CA ALA A 117 18.39 1.18 -12.31
C ALA A 117 17.07 0.63 -12.90
N TYR A 118 16.09 0.30 -12.06
CA TYR A 118 14.77 -0.18 -12.49
C TYR A 118 13.72 0.94 -12.37
N PRO A 119 12.75 1.04 -13.30
CA PRO A 119 11.70 2.06 -13.21
C PRO A 119 10.76 1.77 -12.03
N SER A 120 10.07 2.80 -11.53
CA SER A 120 9.24 2.72 -10.30
C SER A 120 8.17 1.62 -10.34
N ASN A 121 7.58 1.35 -11.52
CA ASN A 121 6.59 0.28 -11.69
C ASN A 121 7.19 -1.13 -11.83
N ALA A 122 8.52 -1.25 -11.83
CA ALA A 122 9.23 -2.50 -11.98
C ALA A 122 10.46 -2.56 -11.06
N LYS A 123 10.42 -1.94 -9.88
CA LYS A 123 11.45 -2.11 -8.85
C LYS A 123 11.50 -3.56 -8.35
N PRO A 124 12.68 -4.15 -8.15
CA PRO A 124 12.79 -5.47 -7.53
C PRO A 124 12.19 -5.44 -6.12
N ALA A 125 11.55 -6.53 -5.69
CA ALA A 125 11.06 -6.63 -4.31
C ALA A 125 12.20 -6.71 -3.29
N LEU A 126 13.32 -7.30 -3.70
CA LEU A 126 14.52 -7.40 -2.89
C LEU A 126 15.78 -7.51 -3.75
N ILE A 127 16.91 -7.13 -3.16
CA ILE A 127 18.26 -7.32 -3.66
C ILE A 127 19.07 -7.99 -2.55
N ALA A 128 19.59 -9.18 -2.82
CA ALA A 128 20.50 -9.87 -1.92
C ALA A 128 21.95 -9.49 -2.25
N SER A 129 22.73 -9.14 -1.22
CA SER A 129 24.17 -8.98 -1.38
C SER A 129 24.84 -10.33 -1.61
N ARG A 130 25.99 -10.30 -2.27
CA ARG A 130 26.94 -11.40 -2.33
C ARG A 130 27.56 -11.60 -0.95
N VAL A 131 27.46 -12.82 -0.41
CA VAL A 131 28.00 -13.14 0.91
C VAL A 131 29.33 -13.87 0.76
N LEU A 132 30.36 -13.31 1.38
CA LEU A 132 31.73 -13.81 1.36
C LEU A 132 32.16 -14.29 2.75
N TRP A 133 33.09 -15.22 2.78
CA TRP A 133 33.90 -15.47 3.96
C TRP A 133 34.87 -14.31 4.20
N THR A 134 35.43 -14.22 5.40
CA THR A 134 36.45 -13.22 5.75
C THR A 134 37.73 -13.33 4.92
N ASP A 135 37.92 -14.44 4.19
CA ASP A 135 39.03 -14.65 3.24
C ASP A 135 38.69 -14.31 1.78
N GLY A 136 37.47 -13.78 1.52
CA GLY A 136 37.01 -13.34 0.20
C GLY A 136 36.38 -14.43 -0.68
N ARG A 137 36.34 -15.69 -0.24
CA ARG A 137 35.64 -16.75 -1.00
C ARG A 137 34.13 -16.68 -0.82
N ASP A 138 33.36 -17.14 -1.79
CA ASP A 138 31.89 -17.20 -1.70
C ASP A 138 31.41 -18.09 -0.54
N HIS A 139 30.39 -17.63 0.19
CA HIS A 139 29.80 -18.36 1.30
C HIS A 139 28.71 -19.34 0.79
N PRO A 140 28.95 -20.66 0.74
CA PRO A 140 28.07 -21.61 0.06
C PRO A 140 26.71 -21.78 0.74
N MET A 141 26.61 -21.53 2.05
CA MET A 141 25.34 -21.68 2.78
C MET A 141 24.37 -20.52 2.56
N ASN A 142 24.88 -19.34 2.20
CA ASN A 142 24.10 -18.12 2.06
C ASN A 142 23.94 -17.71 0.59
N THR A 143 24.30 -18.60 -0.35
CA THR A 143 24.14 -18.35 -1.78
C THR A 143 22.65 -18.25 -2.15
N PRO A 144 22.18 -17.11 -2.69
CA PRO A 144 20.79 -16.95 -3.10
C PRO A 144 20.37 -17.99 -4.14
N ARG A 145 19.17 -18.57 -3.99
CA ARG A 145 18.67 -19.60 -4.90
C ARG A 145 18.22 -18.96 -6.20
N THR A 146 18.80 -19.36 -7.33
CA THR A 146 18.44 -18.83 -8.65
C THR A 146 16.97 -19.13 -9.00
N LYS A 147 16.32 -18.17 -9.67
CA LYS A 147 14.96 -18.36 -10.19
C LYS A 147 14.96 -19.28 -11.40
N VAL A 148 14.47 -20.50 -11.23
CA VAL A 148 14.27 -21.46 -12.34
C VAL A 148 13.16 -20.94 -13.26
N GLY A 149 13.42 -20.90 -14.56
CA GLY A 149 12.45 -20.44 -15.56
C GLY A 149 12.28 -18.91 -15.62
N ALA A 150 13.28 -18.13 -15.19
CA ALA A 150 13.31 -16.70 -15.45
C ALA A 150 13.24 -16.42 -16.97
N ARG A 151 12.50 -15.38 -17.37
CA ARG A 151 12.36 -15.04 -18.80
C ARG A 151 13.70 -14.55 -19.34
N PRO A 152 14.06 -14.80 -20.62
CA PRO A 152 15.31 -14.30 -21.20
C PRO A 152 15.52 -12.80 -21.00
N ALA A 153 14.49 -11.97 -21.25
CA ALA A 153 14.56 -10.52 -21.03
C ALA A 153 14.81 -10.12 -19.55
N GLU A 154 14.29 -10.90 -18.59
CA GLU A 154 14.55 -10.69 -17.16
C GLU A 154 16.02 -10.99 -16.83
N MET A 155 16.56 -12.08 -17.38
CA MET A 155 17.96 -12.46 -17.21
C MET A 155 18.90 -11.45 -17.87
N ASP A 156 18.63 -11.02 -19.09
CA ASP A 156 19.47 -10.08 -19.83
C ASP A 156 19.47 -8.70 -19.18
N ARG A 157 18.32 -8.25 -18.64
CA ARG A 157 18.25 -7.01 -17.87
C ARG A 157 19.04 -7.10 -16.56
N ALA A 158 18.93 -8.20 -15.83
CA ALA A 158 19.70 -8.40 -14.60
C ALA A 158 21.21 -8.43 -14.88
N ARG A 159 21.65 -9.18 -15.90
CA ARG A 159 23.07 -9.27 -16.30
C ARG A 159 23.67 -7.92 -16.68
N ARG A 160 22.91 -7.08 -17.40
CA ARG A 160 23.36 -5.71 -17.75
C ARG A 160 23.58 -4.81 -16.53
N ASN A 161 23.00 -5.15 -15.39
CA ASN A 161 23.16 -4.44 -14.13
C ASN A 161 23.97 -5.27 -13.11
N SER A 162 24.84 -6.18 -13.57
CA SER A 162 25.68 -7.03 -12.71
C SER A 162 24.89 -7.79 -11.63
N ALA A 163 23.75 -8.34 -12.02
CA ALA A 163 22.85 -9.06 -11.13
C ALA A 163 22.28 -10.33 -11.78
N ARG A 164 21.67 -11.18 -10.96
CA ARG A 164 20.94 -12.38 -11.43
C ARG A 164 19.57 -12.52 -10.76
N PRO A 165 18.54 -13.03 -11.48
CA PRO A 165 17.24 -13.31 -10.88
C PRO A 165 17.30 -14.43 -9.85
N VAL A 166 16.73 -14.18 -8.67
CA VAL A 166 16.70 -15.15 -7.57
C VAL A 166 15.27 -15.41 -7.10
N ARG A 167 15.09 -16.56 -6.45
CA ARG A 167 13.84 -17.01 -5.88
C ARG A 167 13.76 -16.78 -4.39
N SER A 168 14.91 -16.84 -3.70
CA SER A 168 15.05 -16.68 -2.26
C SER A 168 16.46 -16.21 -1.91
N ALA A 169 16.60 -15.58 -0.75
CA ALA A 169 17.86 -15.12 -0.17
C ALA A 169 17.81 -15.22 1.37
N SER A 170 18.98 -15.20 2.01
CA SER A 170 19.13 -15.21 3.47
C SER A 170 19.02 -13.81 4.08
N PHE A 171 18.85 -13.72 5.40
CA PHE A 171 18.80 -12.45 6.14
C PHE A 171 20.16 -11.81 6.43
N VAL A 172 21.26 -12.50 6.11
CA VAL A 172 22.64 -11.99 6.27
C VAL A 172 22.82 -10.58 5.73
N SER A 173 22.41 -10.31 4.50
CA SER A 173 22.33 -8.94 3.95
C SER A 173 21.31 -8.87 2.82
N LEU A 174 20.17 -8.25 3.11
CA LEU A 174 19.04 -8.18 2.19
C LEU A 174 18.46 -6.77 2.16
N PHE A 175 18.48 -6.15 0.99
CA PHE A 175 17.81 -4.88 0.72
C PHE A 175 16.40 -5.19 0.23
N ILE A 176 15.40 -4.65 0.90
CA ILE A 176 13.99 -4.96 0.65
C ILE A 176 13.28 -3.66 0.31
N ASP A 177 12.56 -3.67 -0.80
CA ASP A 177 11.65 -2.59 -1.16
C ASP A 177 10.59 -2.44 -0.07
N ALA A 178 10.51 -1.28 0.56
CA ALA A 178 9.62 -1.06 1.70
C ALA A 178 8.15 -1.31 1.33
N GLN A 179 7.76 -1.00 0.09
CA GLN A 179 6.42 -1.32 -0.40
C GLN A 179 6.19 -2.83 -0.52
N ALA A 180 7.21 -3.61 -0.90
CA ALA A 180 7.10 -5.07 -0.89
C ALA A 180 6.80 -5.63 0.51
N ILE A 181 7.38 -5.04 1.57
CA ILE A 181 7.05 -5.41 2.96
C ILE A 181 5.61 -5.02 3.29
N ARG A 182 5.19 -3.79 2.98
CA ARG A 182 3.81 -3.33 3.22
C ARG A 182 2.78 -4.19 2.49
N ASP A 183 3.06 -4.60 1.25
CA ASP A 183 2.15 -5.41 0.43
C ASP A 183 2.01 -6.87 0.93
N ASN A 184 3.05 -7.42 1.54
CA ASN A 184 3.11 -8.85 1.85
C ASN A 184 3.16 -9.18 3.35
N GLY A 185 3.43 -8.18 4.20
CA GLY A 185 3.59 -8.31 5.65
C GLY A 185 4.99 -8.72 6.06
N LEU A 186 5.31 -8.52 7.34
CA LEU A 186 6.59 -8.85 7.98
C LEU A 186 6.95 -10.36 7.94
N PRO A 187 8.18 -10.75 8.33
CA PRO A 187 8.47 -12.13 8.68
C PRO A 187 7.54 -12.65 9.78
N ILE A 188 7.25 -13.95 9.74
CA ILE A 188 6.38 -14.60 10.71
C ILE A 188 7.23 -14.97 11.93
N ILE A 189 6.98 -14.29 13.06
CA ILE A 189 7.82 -14.40 14.27
C ILE A 189 7.87 -15.85 14.79
N ASP A 190 6.76 -16.57 14.71
CA ASP A 190 6.66 -17.95 15.19
C ASP A 190 7.62 -18.93 14.47
N TYR A 191 8.19 -18.57 13.31
CA TYR A 191 9.25 -19.37 12.71
C TYR A 191 10.46 -19.47 13.65
N PHE A 192 10.75 -18.42 14.43
CA PHE A 192 11.82 -18.30 15.43
C PHE A 192 13.24 -18.44 14.86
N LEU A 193 13.53 -19.56 14.20
CA LEU A 193 14.82 -19.94 13.62
C LEU A 193 14.57 -20.87 12.42
N TRP A 194 15.31 -20.68 11.33
CA TRP A 194 15.29 -21.48 10.08
C TRP A 194 14.01 -21.39 9.26
N ASN A 195 14.20 -21.27 7.93
CA ASN A 195 13.14 -21.14 6.91
C ASN A 195 12.32 -19.85 7.00
N ASP A 196 12.60 -18.98 7.96
CA ASP A 196 12.05 -17.62 8.07
C ASP A 196 12.51 -16.77 6.89
N ASP A 197 13.82 -16.79 6.62
CA ASP A 197 14.43 -16.13 5.47
C ASP A 197 13.88 -16.66 4.13
N PHE A 198 13.78 -17.98 4.01
CA PHE A 198 13.28 -18.65 2.83
C PHE A 198 11.79 -18.34 2.61
N GLU A 199 10.95 -18.44 3.64
CA GLU A 199 9.52 -18.10 3.56
C GLU A 199 9.33 -16.65 3.14
N PHE A 200 9.98 -15.72 3.85
CA PHE A 200 9.78 -14.30 3.63
C PHE A 200 10.29 -13.86 2.25
N SER A 201 11.54 -14.19 1.91
CA SER A 201 12.12 -13.80 0.61
C SER A 201 11.38 -14.45 -0.56
N THR A 202 10.91 -15.71 -0.43
CA THR A 202 10.10 -16.34 -1.49
C THR A 202 8.70 -15.77 -1.56
N ARG A 203 8.10 -15.33 -0.45
CA ARG A 203 6.81 -14.65 -0.42
C ARG A 203 6.88 -13.31 -1.16
N LEU A 204 7.90 -12.49 -0.88
CA LEU A 204 8.16 -11.23 -1.58
C LEU A 204 8.42 -11.46 -3.08
N ALA A 205 9.23 -12.47 -3.42
CA ALA A 205 9.57 -12.81 -4.81
C ALA A 205 8.47 -13.58 -5.57
N ARG A 206 7.28 -13.76 -4.99
CA ARG A 206 6.17 -14.53 -5.60
C ARG A 206 5.56 -13.79 -6.79
N ARG A 207 5.32 -12.48 -6.64
CA ARG A 207 4.60 -11.63 -7.61
C ARG A 207 5.46 -10.50 -8.19
N ARG A 208 6.56 -10.16 -7.51
CA ARG A 208 7.59 -9.23 -7.96
C ARG A 208 8.90 -10.01 -8.12
N PHE A 209 9.78 -9.56 -9.02
CA PHE A 209 11.07 -10.22 -9.20
C PHE A 209 12.04 -9.80 -8.09
N ALA A 210 13.06 -10.62 -7.88
CA ALA A 210 14.08 -10.49 -6.86
C ALA A 210 15.46 -10.71 -7.50
N LEU A 211 16.47 -10.01 -7.00
CA LEU A 211 17.83 -10.04 -7.56
C LEU A 211 18.85 -10.46 -6.51
N ALA A 212 19.93 -11.11 -6.95
CA ALA A 212 21.19 -11.09 -6.24
C ALA A 212 22.15 -10.19 -7.00
N SER A 213 22.79 -9.27 -6.28
CA SER A 213 23.85 -8.42 -6.81
C SER A 213 25.17 -9.19 -6.85
N GLU A 214 25.95 -8.99 -7.90
CA GLU A 214 27.33 -9.49 -7.98
C GLU A 214 28.34 -8.46 -7.43
N THR A 215 27.92 -7.20 -7.23
CA THR A 215 28.78 -6.09 -6.79
C THR A 215 28.55 -5.67 -5.33
N SER A 216 27.30 -5.63 -4.86
CA SER A 216 27.02 -5.39 -3.42
C SER A 216 27.42 -6.63 -2.63
N ALA A 217 28.48 -6.53 -1.82
CA ALA A 217 29.06 -7.67 -1.10
C ALA A 217 29.17 -7.42 0.41
N VAL A 218 29.14 -8.49 1.20
CA VAL A 218 29.37 -8.47 2.65
C VAL A 218 30.26 -9.63 3.08
N SER A 219 31.01 -9.46 4.17
CA SER A 219 31.76 -10.53 4.82
C SER A 219 30.96 -11.09 6.01
N HIS A 220 30.83 -12.41 6.11
CA HIS A 220 30.08 -13.07 7.18
C HIS A 220 31.03 -13.80 8.14
N HIS A 221 30.99 -13.44 9.42
CA HIS A 221 31.91 -13.90 10.48
C HIS A 221 31.46 -15.22 11.12
N THR A 222 31.13 -16.23 10.31
CA THR A 222 30.71 -17.54 10.77
C THR A 222 31.87 -18.38 11.33
N LYS A 223 31.69 -18.95 12.54
CA LYS A 223 32.75 -19.72 13.23
C LYS A 223 33.13 -21.06 12.58
N VAL A 224 32.35 -21.61 11.63
CA VAL A 224 32.59 -22.94 11.03
C VAL A 224 32.30 -22.93 9.52
N PHE A 225 33.25 -23.41 8.71
CA PHE A 225 33.21 -23.41 7.24
C PHE A 225 32.20 -24.38 6.61
N ASP A 226 31.73 -25.40 7.34
CA ASP A 226 30.81 -26.42 6.82
C ASP A 226 29.86 -26.91 7.91
N SER A 227 28.56 -26.58 7.81
CA SER A 227 27.57 -27.00 8.82
C SER A 227 26.29 -27.62 8.24
N ASN A 228 26.23 -27.96 6.96
CA ASN A 228 25.02 -28.59 6.41
C ASN A 228 24.86 -30.07 6.79
N THR A 229 25.80 -30.63 7.56
CA THR A 229 25.81 -32.03 8.04
C THR A 229 26.17 -32.20 9.52
N VAL A 230 26.35 -31.11 10.27
CA VAL A 230 26.69 -31.17 11.72
C VAL A 230 25.42 -31.41 12.53
N ASP A 231 25.53 -32.17 13.63
CA ASP A 231 24.42 -32.70 14.43
C ASP A 231 23.45 -31.59 14.89
N VAL A 232 22.38 -31.39 14.11
CA VAL A 232 21.35 -30.35 14.33
C VAL A 232 20.57 -30.54 15.65
N GLY A 233 20.64 -31.74 16.24
CA GLY A 233 20.03 -32.08 17.52
C GLY A 233 18.56 -31.65 17.63
N GLU A 234 18.25 -30.95 18.73
CA GLU A 234 16.91 -30.43 19.02
C GLU A 234 16.42 -29.40 18.00
N ARG A 235 17.33 -28.67 17.31
CA ARG A 235 16.94 -27.64 16.34
C ARG A 235 16.23 -28.22 15.12
N PHE A 236 16.41 -29.52 14.84
CA PHE A 236 15.68 -30.20 13.76
C PHE A 236 14.16 -30.10 13.89
N PHE A 237 13.66 -29.90 15.11
CA PHE A 237 12.26 -29.55 15.37
C PHE A 237 11.80 -28.36 14.51
N PHE A 238 12.56 -27.27 14.49
CA PHE A 238 12.22 -26.05 13.74
C PHE A 238 12.27 -26.29 12.23
N GLU A 239 13.30 -27.00 11.74
CA GLU A 239 13.42 -27.36 10.32
C GLU A 239 12.18 -28.11 9.82
N VAL A 240 11.70 -29.11 10.58
CA VAL A 240 10.51 -29.88 10.19
C VAL A 240 9.23 -29.04 10.33
N ARG A 241 8.99 -28.44 11.51
CA ARG A 241 7.78 -27.66 11.79
C ARG A 241 7.59 -26.52 10.78
N ASN A 242 8.64 -25.73 10.57
CA ASN A 242 8.57 -24.53 9.73
C ASN A 242 8.40 -24.90 8.26
N LYS A 243 8.94 -26.02 7.79
CA LYS A 243 8.68 -26.52 6.44
C LYS A 243 7.26 -27.02 6.25
N ILE A 244 6.68 -27.68 7.25
CA ILE A 244 5.25 -28.04 7.18
C ILE A 244 4.40 -26.76 7.06
N TRP A 245 4.66 -25.72 7.86
CA TRP A 245 3.98 -24.43 7.72
C TRP A 245 4.20 -23.78 6.36
N LEU A 246 5.43 -23.78 5.85
CA LEU A 246 5.76 -23.24 4.53
C LEU A 246 4.95 -23.93 3.42
N PHE A 247 4.86 -25.26 3.46
CA PHE A 247 4.16 -26.02 2.42
C PHE A 247 2.63 -25.95 2.55
N THR A 248 2.11 -25.84 3.77
CA THR A 248 0.65 -25.97 4.01
C THR A 248 -0.06 -24.64 4.32
N ARG A 249 0.64 -23.64 4.85
CA ARG A 249 0.06 -22.37 5.34
C ARG A 249 0.62 -21.13 4.69
N SER A 250 1.85 -21.15 4.15
CA SER A 250 2.41 -20.00 3.45
C SER A 250 1.98 -19.92 1.97
N PRO A 251 1.69 -18.71 1.45
CA PRO A 251 1.44 -18.47 0.03
C PRO A 251 2.73 -18.41 -0.82
N ALA A 252 3.90 -18.53 -0.19
CA ALA A 252 5.19 -18.24 -0.81
C ALA A 252 5.56 -19.16 -1.98
N LEU A 253 5.06 -20.40 -2.01
CA LEU A 253 5.38 -21.39 -3.04
C LEU A 253 4.14 -21.76 -3.89
N SER A 254 4.34 -21.93 -5.19
CA SER A 254 3.35 -22.56 -6.08
C SER A 254 3.24 -24.07 -5.82
N GLY A 255 2.17 -24.71 -6.30
CA GLY A 255 1.98 -26.16 -6.13
C GLY A 255 3.15 -27.00 -6.67
N ARG A 256 3.73 -26.61 -7.82
CA ARG A 256 4.91 -27.29 -8.40
C ARG A 256 6.16 -27.11 -7.53
N GLU A 257 6.37 -25.92 -7.00
CA GLU A 257 7.49 -25.63 -6.09
C GLU A 257 7.33 -26.40 -4.78
N LYS A 258 6.11 -26.51 -4.24
CA LYS A 258 5.84 -27.32 -3.04
C LYS A 258 6.22 -28.78 -3.25
N LEU A 259 5.93 -29.37 -4.42
CA LEU A 259 6.36 -30.72 -4.75
C LEU A 259 7.89 -30.84 -4.81
N LEU A 260 8.55 -29.94 -5.55
CA LEU A 260 10.00 -29.95 -5.73
C LEU A 260 10.76 -29.76 -4.41
N TYR A 261 10.43 -28.70 -3.66
CA TYR A 261 11.07 -28.41 -2.39
C TYR A 261 10.67 -29.39 -1.30
N GLY A 262 9.46 -29.94 -1.34
CA GLY A 262 9.01 -31.02 -0.47
C GLY A 262 9.86 -32.28 -0.64
N ALA A 263 10.01 -32.76 -1.88
CA ALA A 263 10.85 -33.92 -2.19
C ALA A 263 12.33 -33.69 -1.82
N SER A 264 12.86 -32.49 -2.12
CA SER A 264 14.22 -32.09 -1.73
C SER A 264 14.41 -32.08 -0.20
N SER A 265 13.39 -31.66 0.54
CA SER A 265 13.41 -31.61 2.01
C SER A 265 13.36 -33.01 2.59
N LEU A 266 12.46 -33.88 2.10
CA LEU A 266 12.37 -35.27 2.53
C LEU A 266 13.70 -36.01 2.32
N ARG A 267 14.32 -35.86 1.14
CA ARG A 267 15.65 -36.44 0.88
C ARG A 267 16.70 -35.93 1.86
N ARG A 268 16.75 -34.61 2.12
CA ARG A 268 17.70 -34.00 3.06
C ARG A 268 17.49 -34.51 4.48
N TRP A 269 16.24 -34.59 4.93
CA TRP A 269 15.88 -35.11 6.25
C TRP A 269 16.30 -36.58 6.40
N THR A 270 16.06 -37.42 5.41
CA THR A 270 16.50 -38.83 5.43
C THR A 270 18.02 -38.95 5.54
N LEU A 271 18.77 -38.16 4.77
CA LEU A 271 20.23 -38.14 4.82
C LEU A 271 20.76 -37.61 6.16
N MET A 272 20.13 -36.56 6.70
CA MET A 272 20.49 -35.96 7.98
C MET A 272 20.27 -36.92 9.14
N ILE A 273 19.11 -37.59 9.20
CA ILE A 273 18.82 -38.62 10.21
C ILE A 273 19.80 -39.79 10.09
N GLY A 274 20.13 -40.22 8.86
CA GLY A 274 21.08 -41.31 8.64
C GLY A 274 22.51 -40.98 9.09
N ARG A 275 22.94 -39.72 8.95
CA ARG A 275 24.31 -39.26 9.24
C ARG A 275 24.52 -38.72 10.66
N SER A 276 23.45 -38.37 11.38
CA SER A 276 23.57 -37.82 12.74
C SER A 276 24.13 -38.86 13.72
N SER A 277 25.07 -38.43 14.56
CA SER A 277 25.57 -39.16 15.74
C SER A 277 24.48 -39.38 16.79
N SER A 278 23.51 -38.48 16.89
CA SER A 278 22.43 -38.46 17.89
C SER A 278 21.06 -38.76 17.25
N ARG A 279 20.97 -39.84 16.48
CA ARG A 279 19.77 -40.17 15.67
C ARG A 279 18.45 -40.14 16.45
N SER A 280 18.46 -40.63 17.69
CA SER A 280 17.25 -40.68 18.53
C SER A 280 16.74 -39.28 18.89
N VAL A 281 17.65 -38.33 19.16
CA VAL A 281 17.34 -36.92 19.45
C VAL A 281 16.74 -36.27 18.21
N VAL A 282 17.43 -36.38 17.06
CA VAL A 282 16.98 -35.81 15.79
C VAL A 282 15.62 -36.38 15.37
N LEU A 283 15.42 -37.70 15.46
CA LEU A 283 14.15 -38.33 15.11
C LEU A 283 13.01 -37.85 16.02
N LYS A 284 13.22 -37.78 17.34
CA LYS A 284 12.21 -37.27 18.30
C LYS A 284 11.90 -35.79 18.06
N ALA A 285 12.92 -34.96 17.79
CA ALA A 285 12.74 -33.56 17.43
C ALA A 285 11.94 -33.41 16.13
N GLY A 286 12.26 -34.21 15.11
CA GLY A 286 11.55 -34.21 13.82
C GLY A 286 10.09 -34.65 13.95
N LEU A 287 9.80 -35.70 14.72
CA LEU A 287 8.42 -36.15 14.97
C LEU A 287 7.60 -35.11 15.74
N ARG A 288 8.19 -34.45 16.75
CA ARG A 288 7.55 -33.32 17.44
C ARG A 288 7.28 -32.17 16.47
N GLY A 289 8.25 -31.81 15.64
CA GLY A 289 8.12 -30.74 14.65
C GLY A 289 7.03 -31.03 13.61
N LEU A 290 6.94 -32.28 13.14
CA LEU A 290 5.88 -32.73 12.24
C LEU A 290 4.50 -32.65 12.90
N SER A 291 4.38 -33.17 14.13
CA SER A 291 3.12 -33.14 14.89
C SER A 291 2.64 -31.71 15.11
N GLU A 292 3.53 -30.82 15.54
CA GLU A 292 3.19 -29.43 15.80
C GLU A 292 2.90 -28.66 14.51
N GLY A 293 3.72 -28.87 13.46
CA GLY A 293 3.52 -28.23 12.16
C GLY A 293 2.17 -28.56 11.52
N LEU A 294 1.66 -29.78 11.73
CA LEU A 294 0.35 -30.20 11.25
C LEU A 294 -0.80 -29.68 12.14
N ARG A 295 -0.64 -29.74 13.47
CA ARG A 295 -1.71 -29.41 14.43
C ARG A 295 -1.90 -27.91 14.67
N LYS A 296 -0.83 -27.12 14.60
CA LYS A 296 -0.87 -25.68 14.91
C LYS A 296 -0.61 -24.85 13.66
N ALA A 297 -1.16 -23.64 13.62
CA ALA A 297 -0.75 -22.58 12.71
C ALA A 297 0.22 -21.65 13.45
N PRO A 298 1.12 -20.94 12.74
CA PRO A 298 1.82 -19.82 13.36
C PRO A 298 0.79 -18.77 13.81
N ARG A 299 1.03 -18.18 14.98
CA ARG A 299 0.26 -17.06 15.54
C ARG A 299 0.49 -15.79 14.72
N SER A 300 -0.36 -14.78 14.92
CA SER A 300 -0.05 -13.43 14.41
C SER A 300 1.19 -12.86 15.11
N ASN A 301 1.86 -11.89 14.49
CA ASN A 301 3.06 -11.30 15.07
C ASN A 301 2.75 -10.57 16.39
N GLU A 302 1.58 -9.95 16.50
CA GLU A 302 1.10 -9.28 17.72
C GLU A 302 0.89 -10.29 18.85
N GLN A 303 0.32 -11.45 18.54
CA GLN A 303 0.14 -12.54 19.51
C GLN A 303 1.47 -13.19 19.90
N ALA A 304 2.42 -13.29 18.96
CA ALA A 304 3.74 -13.82 19.23
C ALA A 304 4.59 -12.91 20.13
N LEU A 305 4.34 -11.59 20.08
CA LEU A 305 5.03 -10.57 20.87
C LEU A 305 4.28 -10.15 22.14
N GLN A 306 3.11 -10.73 22.43
CA GLN A 306 2.33 -10.39 23.60
C GLN A 306 3.15 -10.56 24.89
N GLY A 307 3.33 -9.48 25.64
CA GLY A 307 4.15 -9.45 26.85
C GLY A 307 5.67 -9.50 26.60
N ILE A 308 6.12 -9.17 25.39
CA ILE A 308 7.53 -9.02 25.04
C ILE A 308 7.79 -7.64 24.44
N HIS A 309 6.98 -7.22 23.45
CA HIS A 309 7.11 -5.93 22.78
C HIS A 309 5.80 -5.54 22.09
N GLN A 310 5.49 -4.24 22.02
CA GLN A 310 4.37 -3.74 21.24
C GLN A 310 4.86 -3.23 19.88
N LEU A 311 4.36 -3.81 18.78
CA LEU A 311 4.69 -3.32 17.44
C LEU A 311 4.20 -1.87 17.28
N PRO A 312 4.98 -0.99 16.63
CA PRO A 312 4.54 0.36 16.28
C PRO A 312 3.39 0.30 15.24
N ASP A 313 2.71 1.43 14.99
CA ASP A 313 1.60 1.53 14.00
C ASP A 313 2.11 1.46 12.54
N TRP A 314 2.69 0.33 12.16
CA TRP A 314 2.98 -0.01 10.77
C TRP A 314 1.75 -0.72 10.17
N LYS A 315 1.41 -0.41 8.91
CA LYS A 315 0.18 -0.93 8.29
C LYS A 315 0.47 -1.86 7.12
N LEU A 316 -0.07 -3.08 7.20
CA LEU A 316 -0.17 -3.99 6.05
C LEU A 316 -1.08 -3.35 4.98
N GLY A 317 -0.61 -3.33 3.74
CA GLY A 317 -1.26 -2.62 2.63
C GLY A 317 -1.14 -1.10 2.70
N GLY A 318 -0.39 -0.55 3.68
CA GLY A 318 -0.05 0.86 3.72
C GLY A 318 0.83 1.24 2.52
N GLN A 319 0.79 2.50 2.11
CA GLN A 319 1.79 3.04 1.19
C GLN A 319 2.85 3.81 1.98
N ALA A 320 4.03 4.01 1.40
CA ALA A 320 4.98 4.99 1.94
C ALA A 320 4.22 6.31 2.11
N GLN A 321 4.38 6.97 3.26
CA GLN A 321 3.92 8.35 3.39
C GLN A 321 4.73 9.14 2.38
N SER A 322 4.14 9.49 1.24
CA SER A 322 4.87 10.31 0.30
C SER A 322 5.21 11.62 1.00
N SER A 323 6.49 11.94 1.13
CA SER A 323 6.95 13.26 1.55
C SER A 323 6.77 14.30 0.44
N SER A 324 6.21 13.92 -0.72
CA SER A 324 5.69 14.91 -1.67
C SER A 324 4.40 15.47 -1.07
N ASN A 325 4.48 16.61 -0.38
CA ASN A 325 3.32 17.42 -0.09
C ASN A 325 2.87 18.05 -1.42
N GLU A 326 2.21 17.26 -2.28
CA GLU A 326 1.69 17.76 -3.56
C GLU A 326 0.57 18.76 -3.25
N ASP A 327 0.68 19.95 -3.83
CA ASP A 327 -0.41 20.92 -3.78
C ASP A 327 -1.63 20.37 -4.52
N PHE A 328 -2.82 20.74 -4.05
CA PHE A 328 -4.08 20.33 -4.66
C PHE A 328 -5.07 21.49 -4.75
N SER A 329 -5.98 21.38 -5.72
CA SER A 329 -7.07 22.32 -5.96
C SER A 329 -8.40 21.68 -5.52
N VAL A 330 -9.32 22.49 -4.98
CA VAL A 330 -10.72 22.09 -4.84
C VAL A 330 -11.51 22.66 -6.01
N LEU A 331 -12.34 21.84 -6.66
CA LEU A 331 -13.21 22.26 -7.75
C LEU A 331 -14.67 22.18 -7.31
N LEU A 332 -15.36 23.32 -7.31
CA LEU A 332 -16.71 23.48 -6.77
C LEU A 332 -17.59 24.29 -7.75
N PRO A 333 -18.54 23.66 -8.47
CA PRO A 333 -19.48 24.38 -9.32
C PRO A 333 -20.69 24.89 -8.51
N VAL A 334 -21.19 26.08 -8.86
CA VAL A 334 -22.40 26.68 -8.30
C VAL A 334 -23.28 27.22 -9.43
N TYR A 335 -24.60 27.06 -9.33
CA TYR A 335 -25.56 27.50 -10.35
C TYR A 335 -26.79 28.17 -9.72
N ALA A 336 -27.70 28.66 -10.58
CA ALA A 336 -28.85 29.46 -10.16
C ALA A 336 -29.81 28.77 -9.17
N GLY A 337 -29.79 27.44 -9.10
CA GLY A 337 -30.67 26.65 -8.23
C GLY A 337 -30.09 26.31 -6.86
N ASP A 338 -28.86 26.74 -6.56
CA ASP A 338 -28.24 26.50 -5.25
C ASP A 338 -28.74 27.50 -4.20
N ASP A 339 -28.70 27.06 -2.94
CA ASP A 339 -29.01 27.90 -1.79
C ASP A 339 -27.74 28.62 -1.30
N ALA A 340 -27.86 29.92 -1.03
CA ALA A 340 -26.71 30.75 -0.68
C ALA A 340 -26.06 30.38 0.67
N GLU A 341 -26.84 29.93 1.64
CA GLU A 341 -26.33 29.55 2.95
C GLU A 341 -25.66 28.17 2.90
N LEU A 342 -26.26 27.23 2.19
CA LEU A 342 -25.64 25.93 1.95
C LEU A 342 -24.32 26.07 1.18
N PHE A 343 -24.30 26.95 0.17
CA PHE A 343 -23.11 27.27 -0.60
C PHE A 343 -22.00 27.89 0.26
N ARG A 344 -22.33 28.85 1.13
CA ARG A 344 -21.37 29.42 2.09
C ARG A 344 -20.71 28.33 2.94
N ARG A 345 -21.52 27.44 3.49
CA ARG A 345 -21.05 26.33 4.33
C ARG A 345 -20.21 25.31 3.57
N ALA A 346 -20.56 25.02 2.31
CA ALA A 346 -19.77 24.15 1.45
C ALA A 346 -18.36 24.74 1.22
N VAL A 347 -18.26 26.03 0.89
CA VAL A 347 -16.97 26.72 0.71
C VAL A 347 -16.15 26.76 2.00
N GLU A 348 -16.77 27.07 3.14
CA GLU A 348 -16.09 27.04 4.44
C GLU A 348 -15.55 25.65 4.79
N SER A 349 -16.32 24.60 4.49
CA SER A 349 -15.95 23.21 4.80
C SER A 349 -14.71 22.71 4.06
N VAL A 350 -14.41 23.27 2.88
CA VAL A 350 -13.24 22.91 2.06
C VAL A 350 -12.08 23.91 2.18
N SER A 351 -12.29 25.02 2.89
CA SER A 351 -11.27 26.04 3.12
C SER A 351 -10.82 26.00 4.59
N SER A 352 -11.34 26.88 5.43
CA SER A 352 -10.86 27.08 6.80
C SER A 352 -11.08 25.90 7.75
N ALA A 353 -12.02 25.00 7.45
CA ALA A 353 -12.38 23.89 8.33
C ALA A 353 -11.54 22.61 8.13
N GLN A 354 -10.57 22.59 7.22
CA GLN A 354 -9.77 21.39 6.89
C GLN A 354 -8.48 21.31 7.70
N SER A 355 -8.06 20.08 8.05
CA SER A 355 -6.75 19.81 8.67
C SER A 355 -5.59 19.99 7.68
N ARG A 356 -5.85 19.74 6.39
CA ARG A 356 -4.94 20.00 5.28
C ARG A 356 -5.61 20.97 4.30
N LEU A 357 -5.08 22.18 4.19
CA LEU A 357 -5.65 23.22 3.34
C LEU A 357 -5.32 22.99 1.85
N PRO A 358 -6.26 23.26 0.93
CA PRO A 358 -5.94 23.33 -0.49
C PRO A 358 -5.09 24.57 -0.80
N GLN A 359 -4.35 24.52 -1.90
CA GLN A 359 -3.65 25.70 -2.40
C GLN A 359 -4.60 26.66 -3.11
N GLU A 360 -5.71 26.15 -3.65
CA GLU A 360 -6.78 26.97 -4.22
C GLU A 360 -8.13 26.27 -4.17
N VAL A 361 -9.18 27.08 -4.15
CA VAL A 361 -10.57 26.66 -4.39
C VAL A 361 -11.05 27.34 -5.66
N VAL A 362 -11.20 26.55 -6.72
CA VAL A 362 -11.74 27.00 -8.00
C VAL A 362 -13.26 26.83 -7.98
N ILE A 363 -13.96 27.96 -7.94
CA ILE A 363 -15.42 28.00 -7.96
C ILE A 363 -15.88 28.33 -9.38
N VAL A 364 -16.70 27.46 -9.98
CA VAL A 364 -17.27 27.71 -11.31
C VAL A 364 -18.70 28.18 -11.18
N ARG A 365 -18.96 29.44 -11.52
CA ARG A 365 -20.32 30.02 -11.55
C ARG A 365 -20.96 29.69 -12.90
N ASP A 366 -21.82 28.68 -12.93
CA ASP A 366 -22.46 28.15 -14.13
C ASP A 366 -23.68 28.99 -14.57
N GLY A 367 -23.39 30.13 -15.20
CA GLY A 367 -24.39 31.12 -15.59
C GLY A 367 -24.70 32.15 -14.49
N PRO A 368 -25.72 33.00 -14.69
CA PRO A 368 -26.15 33.96 -13.66
C PRO A 368 -26.71 33.25 -12.42
N VAL A 369 -26.37 33.76 -11.23
CA VAL A 369 -26.81 33.23 -9.92
C VAL A 369 -27.56 34.31 -9.13
N PRO A 370 -28.33 33.94 -8.09
CA PRO A 370 -28.96 34.90 -7.18
C PRO A 370 -27.97 35.89 -6.58
N ALA A 371 -28.44 37.11 -6.29
CA ALA A 371 -27.60 38.20 -5.77
C ALA A 371 -26.86 37.84 -4.46
N ALA A 372 -27.46 37.00 -3.61
CA ALA A 372 -26.82 36.52 -2.39
C ALA A 372 -25.57 35.67 -2.67
N ILE A 373 -25.63 34.77 -3.65
CA ILE A 373 -24.48 33.97 -4.09
C ILE A 373 -23.42 34.86 -4.73
N GLU A 374 -23.81 35.75 -5.65
CA GLU A 374 -22.85 36.66 -6.30
C GLU A 374 -22.14 37.57 -5.30
N SER A 375 -22.85 38.06 -4.29
CA SER A 375 -22.26 38.87 -3.21
C SER A 375 -21.23 38.07 -2.41
N PHE A 376 -21.52 36.81 -2.10
CA PHE A 376 -20.59 35.94 -1.38
C PHE A 376 -19.37 35.55 -2.23
N LEU A 377 -19.54 35.36 -3.56
CA LEU A 377 -18.41 35.14 -4.46
C LEU A 377 -17.45 36.33 -4.47
N LEU A 378 -17.98 37.56 -4.54
CA LEU A 378 -17.18 38.78 -4.46
C LEU A 378 -16.47 38.92 -3.10
N GLU A 379 -17.15 38.57 -2.00
CA GLU A 379 -16.56 38.52 -0.66
C GLU A 379 -15.36 37.55 -0.61
N CYS A 380 -15.50 36.37 -1.20
CA CYS A 380 -14.44 35.36 -1.26
C CYS A 380 -13.22 35.83 -2.07
N GLU A 381 -13.42 36.46 -3.23
CA GLU A 381 -12.32 36.95 -4.09
C GLU A 381 -11.56 38.13 -3.47
N GLN A 382 -12.19 38.89 -2.57
CA GLN A 382 -11.55 40.02 -1.89
C GLN A 382 -10.71 39.61 -0.68
N LYS A 383 -10.69 38.32 -0.30
CA LYS A 383 -9.90 37.84 0.84
C LYS A 383 -8.39 37.96 0.54
N PRO A 384 -7.56 38.43 1.50
CA PRO A 384 -6.12 38.62 1.27
C PRO A 384 -5.33 37.33 0.99
N ASP A 385 -5.87 36.18 1.38
CA ASP A 385 -5.22 34.87 1.18
C ASP A 385 -5.21 34.42 -0.29
N GLY A 386 -6.05 35.01 -1.15
CA GLY A 386 -6.17 34.65 -2.57
C GLY A 386 -6.56 33.18 -2.79
N LEU A 387 -7.17 32.53 -1.78
CA LEU A 387 -7.45 31.09 -1.82
C LEU A 387 -8.53 30.76 -2.86
N VAL A 388 -9.54 31.62 -2.99
CA VAL A 388 -10.71 31.38 -3.85
C VAL A 388 -10.52 32.08 -5.20
N ARG A 389 -10.71 31.32 -6.28
CA ARG A 389 -10.74 31.83 -7.66
C ARG A 389 -12.11 31.52 -8.26
N VAL A 390 -12.79 32.55 -8.79
CA VAL A 390 -14.12 32.37 -9.39
C VAL A 390 -14.04 32.44 -10.91
N VAL A 391 -14.47 31.36 -11.56
CA VAL A 391 -14.61 31.24 -13.02
C VAL A 391 -16.07 31.50 -13.38
N ARG A 392 -16.35 32.64 -14.01
CA ARG A 392 -17.72 33.06 -14.33
C ARG A 392 -18.10 32.68 -15.76
N LEU A 393 -19.04 31.75 -15.89
CA LEU A 393 -19.65 31.43 -17.18
C LEU A 393 -20.81 32.39 -17.47
N PRO A 394 -20.94 32.87 -18.72
CA PRO A 394 -22.02 33.80 -19.10
C PRO A 394 -23.39 33.11 -19.17
N GLN A 395 -23.41 31.81 -19.45
CA GLN A 395 -24.60 30.98 -19.56
C GLN A 395 -24.34 29.64 -18.87
N SER A 396 -25.41 28.99 -18.40
CA SER A 396 -25.29 27.65 -17.82
C SER A 396 -24.99 26.62 -18.91
N VAL A 397 -23.92 25.86 -18.73
CA VAL A 397 -23.50 24.75 -19.59
C VAL A 397 -23.74 23.39 -18.91
N GLY A 398 -24.31 23.39 -17.71
CA GLY A 398 -24.59 22.21 -16.91
C GLY A 398 -23.36 21.70 -16.15
N LEU A 399 -23.59 20.79 -15.20
CA LEU A 399 -22.57 20.33 -14.26
C LEU A 399 -21.30 19.78 -14.94
N ALA A 400 -21.45 18.87 -15.90
CA ALA A 400 -20.31 18.29 -16.63
C ALA A 400 -19.47 19.36 -17.35
N GLY A 401 -20.12 20.30 -18.05
CA GLY A 401 -19.44 21.39 -18.74
C GLY A 401 -18.75 22.36 -17.78
N ALA A 402 -19.41 22.69 -16.66
CA ALA A 402 -18.83 23.54 -15.63
C ALA A 402 -17.60 22.87 -14.98
N LEU A 403 -17.66 21.57 -14.71
CA LEU A 403 -16.53 20.80 -14.19
C LEU A 403 -15.40 20.71 -15.22
N ASP A 404 -15.67 20.49 -16.50
CA ASP A 404 -14.65 20.45 -17.55
C ASP A 404 -13.93 21.81 -17.70
N VAL A 405 -14.67 22.93 -17.67
CA VAL A 405 -14.05 24.26 -17.66
C VAL A 405 -13.22 24.45 -16.39
N GLY A 406 -13.79 24.15 -15.22
CA GLY A 406 -13.10 24.33 -13.95
C GLY A 406 -11.85 23.48 -13.81
N LEU A 407 -11.82 22.28 -14.40
CA LEU A 407 -10.65 21.41 -14.42
C LEU A 407 -9.48 22.05 -15.16
N LEU A 408 -9.74 22.73 -16.28
CA LEU A 408 -8.70 23.44 -17.04
C LEU A 408 -8.15 24.66 -16.27
N GLU A 409 -8.98 25.24 -15.40
CA GLU A 409 -8.63 26.42 -14.59
C GLU A 409 -7.88 26.05 -13.29
N CYS A 410 -7.98 24.80 -12.84
CA CYS A 410 -7.20 24.28 -11.71
C CYS A 410 -5.70 24.29 -12.06
N ARG A 411 -4.89 24.91 -11.22
CA ARG A 411 -3.42 24.93 -11.30
C ARG A 411 -2.82 23.57 -11.02
N ASN A 412 -3.32 22.89 -9.98
CA ASN A 412 -2.72 21.64 -9.51
C ASN A 412 -3.19 20.42 -10.31
N ASP A 413 -2.39 19.36 -10.26
CA ASP A 413 -2.77 18.07 -10.85
C ASP A 413 -3.72 17.30 -9.94
N ILE A 414 -3.61 17.41 -8.62
CA ILE A 414 -4.57 16.82 -7.70
C ILE A 414 -5.79 17.74 -7.59
N VAL A 415 -6.97 17.21 -7.89
CA VAL A 415 -8.24 17.95 -7.83
C VAL A 415 -9.23 17.20 -6.95
N ALA A 416 -9.69 17.88 -5.90
CA ALA A 416 -10.76 17.42 -5.04
C ALA A 416 -12.10 18.00 -5.51
N ARG A 417 -13.06 17.14 -5.84
CA ARG A 417 -14.40 17.58 -6.26
C ARG A 417 -15.24 17.96 -5.03
N MET A 418 -16.03 19.02 -5.14
CA MET A 418 -17.00 19.43 -4.11
C MET A 418 -18.36 19.81 -4.73
N ASP A 419 -19.47 19.48 -4.04
CA ASP A 419 -20.81 19.99 -4.37
C ASP A 419 -21.13 21.25 -3.57
N ALA A 420 -22.00 22.12 -4.12
CA ALA A 420 -22.36 23.40 -3.50
C ALA A 420 -23.23 23.28 -2.24
N ASP A 421 -23.81 22.11 -1.93
CA ASP A 421 -24.70 21.90 -0.79
C ASP A 421 -24.20 20.86 0.23
N ASP A 422 -23.06 20.23 -0.05
CA ASP A 422 -22.41 19.21 0.78
C ASP A 422 -21.42 19.83 1.78
N ILE A 423 -20.95 19.02 2.74
CA ILE A 423 -19.94 19.43 3.73
C ILE A 423 -18.78 18.44 3.74
N SER A 424 -17.55 18.92 3.51
CA SER A 424 -16.36 18.10 3.69
C SER A 424 -15.98 17.99 5.17
N LEU A 425 -15.69 16.77 5.62
CA LEU A 425 -15.22 16.55 6.99
C LEU A 425 -13.77 17.01 7.16
N PRO A 426 -13.33 17.48 8.34
CA PRO A 426 -12.04 18.16 8.52
C PRO A 426 -10.83 17.37 8.04
N GLN A 427 -10.86 16.04 8.15
CA GLN A 427 -9.74 15.15 7.79
C GLN A 427 -9.76 14.70 6.33
N ARG A 428 -10.71 15.17 5.51
CA ARG A 428 -10.93 14.67 4.15
C ARG A 428 -9.65 14.73 3.31
N PHE A 429 -9.03 15.89 3.21
CA PHE A 429 -7.90 16.08 2.31
C PHE A 429 -6.62 15.43 2.83
N GLU A 430 -6.38 15.46 4.14
CA GLU A 430 -5.30 14.71 4.78
C GLU A 430 -5.39 13.21 4.45
N ARG A 431 -6.61 12.65 4.48
CA ARG A 431 -6.84 11.24 4.22
C ARG A 431 -6.77 10.85 2.75
N GLN A 432 -7.27 11.68 1.84
CA GLN A 432 -7.36 11.32 0.43
C GLN A 432 -6.11 11.70 -0.38
N VAL A 433 -5.50 12.87 -0.12
CA VAL A 433 -4.39 13.38 -0.94
C VAL A 433 -3.15 12.49 -0.83
N GLN A 434 -2.86 11.92 0.35
CA GLN A 434 -1.75 10.97 0.55
C GLN A 434 -1.79 9.76 -0.41
N TYR A 435 -2.97 9.32 -0.84
CA TYR A 435 -3.10 8.21 -1.78
C TYR A 435 -2.76 8.66 -3.21
N LEU A 436 -3.10 9.89 -3.59
CA LEU A 436 -2.71 10.45 -4.88
C LEU A 436 -1.19 10.63 -4.94
N GLU A 437 -0.59 11.14 -3.86
CA GLU A 437 0.85 11.30 -3.71
C GLU A 437 1.59 9.95 -3.78
N ALA A 438 0.96 8.90 -3.25
CA ALA A 438 1.46 7.53 -3.35
C ALA A 438 1.12 6.83 -4.69
N GLY A 439 0.68 7.60 -5.68
CA GLY A 439 0.56 7.17 -7.07
C GLY A 439 -0.76 6.53 -7.45
N TYR A 440 -1.84 6.77 -6.70
CA TYR A 440 -3.20 6.54 -7.20
C TYR A 440 -3.64 7.68 -8.12
N ASP A 441 -4.58 7.39 -9.01
CA ASP A 441 -5.16 8.37 -9.94
C ASP A 441 -6.55 8.84 -9.49
N ILE A 442 -7.26 8.02 -8.72
CA ILE A 442 -8.58 8.34 -8.17
C ILE A 442 -8.80 7.71 -6.80
N VAL A 443 -9.33 8.52 -5.88
CA VAL A 443 -9.62 8.14 -4.50
C VAL A 443 -11.03 8.60 -4.15
N GLY A 444 -11.93 7.66 -3.87
CA GLY A 444 -13.25 7.94 -3.30
C GLY A 444 -13.30 7.63 -1.80
N SER A 445 -14.43 7.93 -1.17
CA SER A 445 -14.69 7.55 0.22
C SER A 445 -16.16 7.26 0.46
N ALA A 446 -16.45 6.67 1.61
CA ALA A 446 -17.82 6.59 2.11
C ALA A 446 -18.37 8.00 2.39
N ILE A 447 -19.69 8.10 2.53
CA ILE A 447 -20.36 9.36 2.86
C ILE A 447 -21.38 9.18 3.96
N GLU A 448 -21.63 10.26 4.69
CA GLU A 448 -22.75 10.39 5.62
C GLU A 448 -23.88 11.15 4.93
N GLU A 449 -25.11 10.66 4.94
CA GLU A 449 -26.27 11.41 4.46
C GLU A 449 -26.75 12.37 5.55
N ILE A 450 -27.00 13.64 5.22
CA ILE A 450 -27.55 14.67 6.11
C ILE A 450 -28.85 15.26 5.56
N GLY A 451 -29.69 15.77 6.46
CA GLY A 451 -30.98 16.39 6.13
C GLY A 451 -30.88 17.90 6.02
N ASP A 452 -31.89 18.61 6.53
CA ASP A 452 -31.82 20.07 6.71
C ASP A 452 -31.00 20.45 7.97
N ASP A 453 -30.96 19.55 8.96
CA ASP A 453 -30.06 19.62 10.11
C ASP A 453 -28.79 18.80 9.83
N ASP A 454 -27.63 19.44 10.00
CA ASP A 454 -26.32 18.89 9.68
C ASP A 454 -25.52 18.49 10.90
N SER A 455 -26.11 18.65 12.09
CA SER A 455 -25.49 18.30 13.36
C SER A 455 -25.33 16.79 13.51
N GLN A 456 -26.22 15.99 12.90
CA GLN A 456 -26.18 14.53 12.97
C GLN A 456 -26.42 13.87 11.60
N PRO A 457 -25.66 12.80 11.27
CA PRO A 457 -25.89 12.04 10.06
C PRO A 457 -27.18 11.21 10.16
N LEU A 458 -27.97 11.22 9.09
CA LEU A 458 -29.16 10.39 8.92
C LEU A 458 -28.81 8.95 8.58
N ALA A 459 -27.76 8.73 7.79
CA ALA A 459 -27.32 7.41 7.37
C ALA A 459 -25.85 7.39 6.99
N TYR A 460 -25.21 6.23 7.15
CA TYR A 460 -23.89 5.96 6.60
C TYR A 460 -24.02 5.18 5.29
N ARG A 461 -23.32 5.63 4.23
CA ARG A 461 -23.36 5.00 2.92
C ARG A 461 -21.97 4.43 2.56
N PRO A 462 -21.79 3.11 2.61
CA PRO A 462 -20.51 2.48 2.37
C PRO A 462 -20.14 2.46 0.89
N VAL A 463 -18.84 2.37 0.64
CA VAL A 463 -18.22 2.12 -0.67
C VAL A 463 -17.52 0.76 -0.70
N VAL A 464 -17.27 0.25 -1.90
CA VAL A 464 -16.49 -0.98 -2.08
C VAL A 464 -15.00 -0.64 -2.02
N THR A 465 -14.29 -1.16 -1.01
CA THR A 465 -12.87 -0.88 -0.76
C THR A 465 -11.92 -1.92 -1.34
N ASP A 466 -12.38 -3.16 -1.53
CA ASP A 466 -11.59 -4.22 -2.18
C ASP A 466 -11.40 -3.95 -3.68
N GLN A 467 -10.16 -3.94 -4.15
CA GLN A 467 -9.84 -3.60 -5.54
C GLN A 467 -10.40 -4.60 -6.56
N ALA A 468 -10.41 -5.90 -6.23
CA ALA A 468 -10.96 -6.91 -7.13
C ALA A 468 -12.49 -6.76 -7.25
N ALA A 469 -13.16 -6.46 -6.13
CA ALA A 469 -14.59 -6.18 -6.10
C ALA A 469 -14.96 -4.85 -6.77
N LEU A 470 -14.09 -3.83 -6.70
CA LEU A 470 -14.28 -2.56 -7.40
C LEU A 470 -14.34 -2.78 -8.92
N ALA A 471 -13.36 -3.49 -9.46
CA ALA A 471 -13.30 -3.84 -10.88
C ALA A 471 -14.43 -4.78 -11.33
N ALA A 472 -14.81 -5.75 -10.49
CA ALA A 472 -15.89 -6.68 -10.82
C ALA A 472 -17.28 -6.03 -10.83
N ASN A 473 -17.48 -4.94 -10.07
CA ASN A 473 -18.79 -4.31 -9.89
C ASN A 473 -18.96 -2.97 -10.63
N SER A 474 -17.87 -2.36 -11.09
CA SER A 474 -17.89 -1.06 -11.79
C SER A 474 -18.79 -1.08 -13.03
N GLY A 475 -18.83 -2.21 -13.75
CA GLY A 475 -19.73 -2.39 -14.91
C GLY A 475 -21.21 -2.51 -14.55
N PHE A 476 -21.59 -2.59 -13.26
CA PHE A 476 -22.99 -2.68 -12.81
C PHE A 476 -23.44 -1.47 -11.99
N ARG A 477 -22.57 -0.84 -11.19
CA ARG A 477 -22.91 0.30 -10.32
C ARG A 477 -21.77 1.31 -10.30
N SER A 478 -22.10 2.59 -10.07
CA SER A 478 -21.09 3.63 -9.95
C SER A 478 -20.12 3.27 -8.82
N PRO A 479 -18.80 3.19 -9.10
CA PRO A 479 -17.80 2.72 -8.13
C PRO A 479 -17.46 3.76 -7.05
N PHE A 480 -17.78 5.04 -7.27
CA PHE A 480 -17.45 6.14 -6.36
C PHE A 480 -18.67 7.00 -6.07
N HIS A 481 -18.70 7.62 -4.89
CA HIS A 481 -19.59 8.74 -4.62
C HIS A 481 -18.97 10.00 -5.21
N HIS A 482 -19.58 10.56 -6.25
CA HIS A 482 -19.04 11.72 -6.98
C HIS A 482 -18.61 12.87 -6.06
N PRO A 483 -19.35 13.27 -5.00
CA PRO A 483 -18.89 14.33 -4.09
C PRO A 483 -17.65 14.03 -3.28
N SER A 484 -17.34 12.76 -3.09
CA SER A 484 -16.21 12.34 -2.29
C SER A 484 -14.89 12.30 -3.06
N VAL A 485 -14.90 12.31 -4.39
CA VAL A 485 -13.71 11.95 -5.17
C VAL A 485 -12.62 13.01 -5.13
N VAL A 486 -11.39 12.54 -5.06
CA VAL A 486 -10.16 13.29 -5.36
C VAL A 486 -9.43 12.52 -6.46
N TYR A 487 -8.98 13.20 -7.51
CA TYR A 487 -8.37 12.54 -8.67
C TYR A 487 -7.24 13.36 -9.28
N ARG A 488 -6.44 12.73 -10.13
CA ARG A 488 -5.48 13.43 -11.00
C ARG A 488 -6.19 14.04 -12.21
N LYS A 489 -6.07 15.36 -12.35
CA LYS A 489 -6.51 16.15 -13.50
C LYS A 489 -5.95 15.59 -14.78
N SER A 490 -4.65 15.28 -14.81
CA SER A 490 -4.00 14.65 -15.97
C SER A 490 -4.67 13.34 -16.39
N ALA A 491 -5.05 12.48 -15.45
CA ALA A 491 -5.77 11.24 -15.73
C ALA A 491 -7.18 11.50 -16.29
N VAL A 492 -7.91 12.45 -15.71
CA VAL A 492 -9.26 12.85 -16.18
C VAL A 492 -9.21 13.45 -17.58
N LEU A 493 -8.26 14.35 -17.85
CA LEU A 493 -8.09 14.96 -19.17
C LEU A 493 -7.65 13.94 -20.23
N ALA A 494 -6.79 12.98 -19.86
CA ALA A 494 -6.33 11.92 -20.76
C ALA A 494 -7.48 11.05 -21.30
N VAL A 495 -8.56 10.89 -20.54
CA VAL A 495 -9.76 10.18 -20.99
C VAL A 495 -10.83 11.08 -21.61
N GLY A 496 -10.58 12.39 -21.70
CA GLY A 496 -11.44 13.38 -22.36
C GLY A 496 -12.46 14.07 -21.43
N GLY A 497 -12.13 14.30 -20.15
CA GLY A 497 -12.96 15.07 -19.22
C GLY A 497 -14.27 14.37 -18.82
N TYR A 498 -15.21 15.08 -18.20
CA TYR A 498 -16.55 14.60 -17.87
C TYR A 498 -17.38 14.31 -19.13
N GLY A 499 -17.25 15.12 -20.18
CA GLY A 499 -17.87 14.88 -21.49
C GLY A 499 -19.38 15.15 -21.53
N ASP A 500 -20.07 14.50 -22.46
CA ASP A 500 -21.42 14.89 -22.92
C ASP A 500 -22.59 14.07 -22.32
N MET A 501 -22.34 13.23 -21.31
CA MET A 501 -23.38 12.40 -20.71
C MET A 501 -24.14 13.10 -19.58
N HIS A 502 -25.16 13.87 -19.93
CA HIS A 502 -26.00 14.54 -18.94
C HIS A 502 -26.69 13.53 -17.97
N LEU A 503 -26.65 13.83 -16.66
CA LEU A 503 -27.22 13.12 -15.50
C LEU A 503 -26.41 11.92 -14.96
N ILE A 504 -25.43 11.44 -15.71
CA ILE A 504 -24.64 10.23 -15.40
C ILE A 504 -23.17 10.40 -15.84
N GLU A 505 -22.75 11.66 -15.97
CA GLU A 505 -21.42 12.07 -16.41
C GLU A 505 -20.31 11.45 -15.55
N ASP A 506 -20.53 11.38 -14.24
CA ASP A 506 -19.61 10.81 -13.26
C ASP A 506 -19.38 9.33 -13.54
N PHE A 507 -20.45 8.56 -13.71
CA PHE A 507 -20.36 7.13 -13.92
C PHE A 507 -19.62 6.83 -15.24
N TRP A 508 -19.89 7.59 -16.30
CA TRP A 508 -19.17 7.43 -17.55
C TRP A 508 -17.68 7.78 -17.43
N LEU A 509 -17.34 8.84 -16.70
CA LEU A 509 -15.95 9.19 -16.42
C LEU A 509 -15.22 8.06 -15.69
N TRP A 510 -15.82 7.49 -14.65
CA TRP A 510 -15.21 6.39 -13.88
C TRP A 510 -14.92 5.16 -14.75
N MET A 511 -15.81 4.84 -15.69
CA MET A 511 -15.58 3.69 -16.58
C MET A 511 -14.38 3.94 -17.50
N ARG A 512 -14.27 5.14 -18.05
CA ARG A 512 -13.13 5.48 -18.93
C ARG A 512 -11.81 5.44 -18.16
N LEU A 513 -11.77 5.99 -16.95
CA LEU A 513 -10.57 5.93 -16.09
C LEU A 513 -10.19 4.49 -15.70
N LEU A 514 -11.15 3.68 -15.26
CA LEU A 514 -10.87 2.29 -14.89
C LEU A 514 -10.46 1.45 -16.12
N HIS A 515 -10.88 1.82 -17.32
CA HIS A 515 -10.45 1.17 -18.56
C HIS A 515 -9.03 1.60 -18.99
N SER A 516 -8.60 2.84 -18.68
CA SER A 516 -7.26 3.34 -19.00
C SER A 516 -6.15 2.85 -18.06
N SER A 517 -6.39 1.78 -17.30
CA SER A 517 -5.47 1.24 -16.28
C SER A 517 -5.14 2.22 -15.14
N SER A 518 -5.98 3.24 -14.93
CA SER A 518 -5.83 4.17 -13.80
C SER A 518 -5.99 3.43 -12.47
N LYS A 519 -5.09 3.72 -11.52
CA LYS A 519 -5.12 3.14 -10.18
C LYS A 519 -6.18 3.82 -9.35
N ALA A 520 -7.09 3.03 -8.80
CA ALA A 520 -8.22 3.51 -8.04
C ALA A 520 -8.32 2.88 -6.65
N VAL A 521 -8.83 3.63 -5.67
CA VAL A 521 -9.14 3.13 -4.33
C VAL A 521 -10.32 3.88 -3.72
N ASN A 522 -11.01 3.23 -2.79
CA ASN A 522 -12.05 3.81 -1.96
C ASN A 522 -11.65 3.65 -0.49
N LEU A 523 -11.83 4.71 0.29
CA LEU A 523 -11.61 4.69 1.73
C LEU A 523 -12.91 4.31 2.46
N PRO A 524 -12.86 3.43 3.48
CA PRO A 524 -14.02 3.06 4.26
C PRO A 524 -14.52 4.18 5.16
N GLU A 525 -13.71 5.17 5.49
CA GLU A 525 -14.13 6.30 6.33
C GLU A 525 -15.10 7.21 5.56
N ALA A 526 -16.12 7.73 6.25
CA ALA A 526 -16.91 8.82 5.71
C ALA A 526 -16.10 10.10 5.75
N LEU A 527 -15.94 10.78 4.61
CA LEU A 527 -15.19 12.05 4.53
C LEU A 527 -16.00 13.21 3.96
N VAL A 528 -17.24 12.96 3.54
CA VAL A 528 -18.19 13.98 3.08
C VAL A 528 -19.56 13.70 3.70
N ARG A 529 -20.20 14.75 4.18
CA ARG A 529 -21.62 14.75 4.52
C ARG A 529 -22.42 15.23 3.30
N TYR A 530 -23.14 14.29 2.72
CA TYR A 530 -23.93 14.42 1.51
C TYR A 530 -25.36 14.84 1.83
N ARG A 531 -25.83 15.95 1.27
CA ARG A 531 -27.18 16.44 1.55
C ARG A 531 -28.25 15.74 0.73
N VAL A 532 -29.26 15.22 1.44
CA VAL A 532 -30.42 14.58 0.81
C VAL A 532 -31.62 15.51 0.85
N SER A 533 -31.84 16.28 -0.22
CA SER A 533 -33.05 17.10 -0.34
C SER A 533 -34.32 16.27 -0.54
N ALA A 534 -35.47 16.78 -0.08
CA ALA A 534 -36.79 16.13 -0.20
C ALA A 534 -37.18 15.73 -1.65
N GLY A 535 -36.57 16.35 -2.66
CA GLY A 535 -36.75 16.05 -4.09
C GLY A 535 -35.74 15.05 -4.70
N ALA A 536 -34.70 14.64 -3.96
CA ALA A 536 -33.65 13.74 -4.46
C ALA A 536 -34.21 12.41 -4.97
N TYR A 537 -35.30 11.91 -4.38
CA TYR A 537 -35.98 10.69 -4.80
C TYR A 537 -36.77 10.81 -6.10
N GLN A 538 -37.37 11.98 -6.38
CA GLN A 538 -38.08 12.23 -7.63
C GLN A 538 -37.11 12.22 -8.82
N ARG A 539 -35.85 12.64 -8.60
CA ARG A 539 -34.77 12.66 -9.61
C ARG A 539 -34.16 11.28 -9.90
N ARG A 540 -34.43 10.24 -9.09
CA ARG A 540 -33.85 8.88 -9.25
C ARG A 540 -34.56 8.00 -10.29
N GLY A 541 -35.55 8.49 -11.05
CA GLY A 541 -36.23 7.73 -12.10
C GLY A 541 -36.89 8.59 -13.18
N GLY A 542 -37.68 7.96 -14.04
CA GLY A 542 -38.35 8.63 -15.16
C GLY A 542 -37.61 8.48 -16.50
N LEU A 543 -38.30 8.90 -17.57
CA LEU A 543 -37.90 8.65 -18.96
C LEU A 543 -36.56 9.29 -19.34
N LYS A 544 -36.21 10.45 -18.75
CA LYS A 544 -34.92 11.12 -19.02
C LYS A 544 -33.74 10.29 -18.52
N LEU A 545 -33.78 9.83 -17.26
CA LEU A 545 -32.73 9.00 -16.68
C LEU A 545 -32.68 7.61 -17.31
N LEU A 546 -33.83 7.06 -17.70
CA LEU A 546 -33.90 5.81 -18.47
C LEU A 546 -33.13 5.92 -19.79
N LYS A 547 -33.35 6.99 -20.56
CA LYS A 547 -32.63 7.24 -21.83
C LYS A 547 -31.13 7.39 -21.60
N ALA A 548 -30.74 8.12 -20.55
CA ALA A 548 -29.33 8.27 -20.19
C ALA A 548 -28.71 6.90 -19.83
N GLU A 549 -29.37 6.09 -18.99
CA GLU A 549 -28.91 4.76 -18.61
C GLU A 549 -28.75 3.83 -19.82
N PHE A 550 -29.70 3.85 -20.77
CA PHE A 550 -29.57 3.12 -22.03
C PHE A 550 -28.37 3.58 -22.86
N ALA A 551 -28.15 4.88 -22.97
CA ALA A 551 -27.01 5.43 -23.69
C ALA A 551 -25.68 5.02 -23.05
N LEU A 552 -25.57 5.07 -21.72
CA LEU A 552 -24.39 4.61 -20.97
C LEU A 552 -24.12 3.12 -21.20
N GLN A 553 -25.15 2.27 -21.08
CA GLN A 553 -25.00 0.83 -21.32
C GLN A 553 -24.58 0.55 -22.78
N GLY A 554 -25.12 1.33 -23.73
CA GLY A 554 -24.68 1.32 -25.14
C GLY A 554 -23.20 1.65 -25.31
N ARG A 555 -22.70 2.72 -24.68
CA ARG A 555 -21.27 3.07 -24.74
C ARG A 555 -20.38 2.04 -24.04
N MET A 556 -20.84 1.46 -22.92
CA MET A 556 -20.11 0.41 -22.20
C MET A 556 -19.95 -0.88 -23.04
N ILE A 557 -20.99 -1.33 -23.75
CA ILE A 557 -20.87 -2.53 -24.59
C ILE A 557 -20.05 -2.24 -25.86
N CYS A 558 -20.22 -1.07 -26.49
CA CYS A 558 -19.45 -0.70 -27.68
C CYS A 558 -17.95 -0.51 -27.40
N SER A 559 -17.57 -0.09 -26.18
CA SER A 559 -16.18 0.01 -25.75
C SER A 559 -15.58 -1.33 -25.30
N GLY A 560 -16.37 -2.41 -25.26
CA GLY A 560 -15.92 -3.71 -24.76
C GLY A 560 -15.76 -3.77 -23.23
N TYR A 561 -16.25 -2.76 -22.49
CA TYR A 561 -16.15 -2.70 -21.03
C TYR A 561 -17.04 -3.75 -20.34
N ILE A 562 -18.19 -4.05 -20.93
CA ILE A 562 -19.12 -5.09 -20.46
C ILE A 562 -19.40 -6.11 -21.55
N SER A 563 -19.65 -7.36 -21.15
CA SER A 563 -20.08 -8.42 -22.08
C SER A 563 -21.55 -8.24 -22.50
N PRO A 564 -21.97 -8.83 -23.64
CA PRO A 564 -23.38 -8.81 -24.05
C PRO A 564 -24.35 -9.35 -23.00
N LEU A 565 -23.94 -10.36 -22.24
CA LEU A 565 -24.74 -10.92 -21.15
C LEU A 565 -24.86 -9.95 -19.96
N GLN A 566 -23.77 -9.27 -19.61
CA GLN A 566 -23.78 -8.22 -18.58
C GLN A 566 -24.65 -7.05 -19.02
N TRP A 567 -24.56 -6.61 -20.27
CA TRP A 567 -25.41 -5.57 -20.84
C TRP A 567 -26.90 -5.92 -20.72
N LEU A 568 -27.30 -7.13 -21.14
CA LEU A 568 -28.69 -7.57 -21.05
C LEU A 568 -29.19 -7.55 -19.60
N ARG A 569 -28.41 -8.11 -18.67
CA ARG A 569 -28.72 -8.08 -17.23
C ARG A 569 -28.84 -6.65 -16.72
N ASN A 570 -27.89 -5.78 -17.06
CA ASN A 570 -27.86 -4.39 -16.60
C ASN A 570 -29.08 -3.64 -17.10
N VAL A 571 -29.44 -3.78 -18.38
CA VAL A 571 -30.64 -3.17 -18.96
C VAL A 571 -31.90 -3.69 -18.23
N LEU A 572 -32.07 -5.00 -18.09
CA LEU A 572 -33.27 -5.55 -17.43
C LEU A 572 -33.44 -5.06 -15.99
N ILE A 573 -32.36 -5.05 -15.21
CA ILE A 573 -32.42 -4.68 -13.78
C ILE A 573 -32.45 -3.15 -13.62
N ARG A 574 -31.50 -2.42 -14.22
CA ARG A 574 -31.34 -0.98 -14.00
C ARG A 574 -32.41 -0.18 -14.73
N CYS A 575 -32.67 -0.47 -16.01
CA CYS A 575 -33.72 0.21 -16.75
C CYS A 575 -35.11 -0.17 -16.21
N GLY A 576 -35.32 -1.44 -15.84
CA GLY A 576 -36.55 -1.89 -15.17
C GLY A 576 -36.83 -1.13 -13.87
N TYR A 577 -35.81 -0.93 -13.02
CA TYR A 577 -35.94 -0.14 -11.79
C TYR A 577 -36.34 1.32 -12.05
N ARG A 578 -35.90 1.94 -13.15
CA ARG A 578 -36.26 3.33 -13.49
C ARG A 578 -37.72 3.51 -13.91
N LEU A 579 -38.39 2.44 -14.30
CA LEU A 579 -39.81 2.41 -14.66
C LEU A 579 -40.73 2.27 -13.43
N ILE A 580 -40.18 1.95 -12.25
CA ILE A 580 -40.97 1.83 -11.01
C ILE A 580 -41.45 3.23 -10.56
N PRO A 581 -42.76 3.42 -10.32
CA PRO A 581 -43.32 4.68 -9.84
C PRO A 581 -42.64 5.20 -8.56
N THR A 582 -42.48 6.52 -8.45
CA THR A 582 -41.76 7.17 -7.33
C THR A 582 -42.35 6.83 -5.96
N GLY A 583 -43.68 6.74 -5.84
CA GLY A 583 -44.34 6.38 -4.58
C GLY A 583 -43.89 5.01 -4.03
N ILE A 584 -43.76 4.01 -4.90
CA ILE A 584 -43.34 2.65 -4.52
C ILE A 584 -41.86 2.63 -4.09
N ARG A 585 -41.00 3.41 -4.76
CA ARG A 585 -39.57 3.51 -4.42
C ARG A 585 -39.33 4.20 -3.08
N CYS A 586 -40.11 5.24 -2.74
CA CYS A 586 -40.02 5.91 -1.45
C CYS A 586 -40.42 4.98 -0.28
N THR A 587 -41.47 4.17 -0.45
CA THR A 587 -41.93 3.23 0.58
C THR A 587 -40.95 2.09 0.81
N GLY A 588 -40.39 1.52 -0.26
CA GLY A 588 -39.39 0.44 -0.17
C GLY A 588 -38.09 0.86 0.52
N TYR A 589 -37.65 2.11 0.30
CA TYR A 589 -36.46 2.64 0.98
C TYR A 589 -36.72 2.88 2.47
N ARG A 590 -37.83 3.54 2.84
CA ARG A 590 -38.17 3.75 4.27
C ARG A 590 -38.27 2.43 5.05
N ALA A 591 -38.79 1.37 4.43
CA ALA A 591 -38.90 0.04 5.05
C ALA A 591 -37.56 -0.71 5.21
N ALA A 592 -36.54 -0.40 4.39
CA ALA A 592 -35.22 -1.01 4.49
C ALA A 592 -34.36 -0.41 5.60
N PHE A 593 -34.66 0.84 6.01
CA PHE A 593 -33.87 1.58 7.01
C PHE A 593 -34.54 1.69 8.39
N THR A 594 -35.85 1.46 8.53
CA THR A 594 -36.51 1.34 9.86
C THR A 594 -36.30 -0.01 10.55
N LYS A 595 -35.59 -0.96 9.92
CA LYS A 595 -35.37 -2.31 10.48
C LYS A 595 -34.03 -2.52 11.19
N ASN A 596 -33.17 -1.51 11.25
CA ASN A 596 -31.87 -1.56 11.94
C ASN A 596 -31.69 -0.40 12.95
N SER A 597 -32.78 -0.01 13.64
CA SER A 597 -32.70 0.88 14.81
C SER A 597 -32.61 0.06 16.09
#